data_AF-A0A183KQ10-F1
#
_entry.id   AF-A0A183KQ10-F1
#
_cell.length_a   1.000
_cell.length_b   1.000
_cell.length_c   1.000
_cell.angle_alpha   90.00
_cell.angle_beta   90.00
_cell.angle_gamma   90.00
#
_symmetry.space_group_name_H-M   'P 1'
#
loop_
_entity.id
_entity.type
_entity.pdbx_description
1 polymer ?
#
loop_
_entity_poly.entity_id
_entity_poly.type
_entity_poly.pdbx_seq_one_letter_code
_entity_poly.pdbx_strand_id
1 'polypeptide(L)'
;MGDLNAKDGMDNTGYEDIMRRHGLRERNANGERFANLCAFNKLIIGGTIFPHKRIHKTTWSSPCHTTQNQIDHICINKMFRRTIEEVRTKRGADIESGHRLQVAKMKLKLKKHWTTGQTTSQKFNTAFLRDTNKLNEFKIVLSNGFQAFRDSLNREGITMESNWKGIKEPITSTCHEVLGHKKWITVDTL
;
A
#
# COMPACT_ATOMS: atom_id res chain seq x y z
N MET A 1 -5.92 -15.10 11.58
CA MET A 1 -6.62 -14.54 12.77
C MET A 1 -7.87 -15.35 13.00
N GLY A 2 -8.39 -15.39 14.22
CA GLY A 2 -9.68 -16.05 14.51
C GLY A 2 -9.67 -16.79 15.84
N ASP A 3 -10.77 -17.47 16.13
CA ASP A 3 -10.90 -18.40 17.25
C ASP A 3 -10.16 -19.70 16.94
N LEU A 4 -9.16 -20.03 17.76
CA LEU A 4 -8.37 -21.25 17.65
C LEU A 4 -8.60 -22.19 18.82
N ASN A 5 -9.45 -21.81 19.77
CA ASN A 5 -9.66 -22.53 21.02
C ASN A 5 -8.35 -22.89 21.75
N ALA A 6 -7.34 -22.01 21.60
CA ALA A 6 -5.98 -22.20 22.07
C ALA A 6 -5.68 -21.19 23.18
N LYS A 7 -5.22 -21.66 24.34
CA LYS A 7 -4.77 -20.81 25.43
C LYS A 7 -3.25 -20.83 25.45
N ASP A 8 -2.61 -19.72 25.14
CA ASP A 8 -1.15 -19.67 25.01
C ASP A 8 -0.41 -19.57 26.33
N GLY A 9 -1.07 -19.03 27.34
CA GLY A 9 -0.53 -18.79 28.66
C GLY A 9 0.57 -17.73 28.75
N MET A 10 1.16 -17.60 29.95
CA MET A 10 2.24 -16.65 30.23
C MET A 10 3.64 -17.25 30.06
N ASP A 11 3.78 -18.57 30.19
CA ASP A 11 5.06 -19.24 30.04
C ASP A 11 5.49 -19.23 28.57
N ASN A 12 6.63 -18.62 28.27
CA ASN A 12 7.16 -18.53 26.92
C ASN A 12 8.44 -19.33 26.70
N THR A 13 8.77 -20.24 27.62
CA THR A 13 9.95 -21.12 27.52
C THR A 13 9.91 -21.90 26.21
N GLY A 14 10.97 -21.77 25.41
CA GLY A 14 11.09 -22.42 24.09
C GLY A 14 10.33 -21.72 22.95
N TYR A 15 9.60 -20.64 23.25
CA TYR A 15 8.80 -19.85 22.28
C TYR A 15 9.10 -18.35 22.37
N GLU A 16 10.24 -17.94 22.95
CA GLU A 16 10.61 -16.55 23.22
C GLU A 16 10.64 -15.68 21.96
N ASP A 17 10.88 -16.33 20.83
CA ASP A 17 10.97 -15.72 19.50
C ASP A 17 9.61 -15.30 18.92
N ILE A 18 8.54 -15.96 19.33
CA ILE A 18 7.18 -15.77 18.80
C ILE A 18 6.20 -15.23 19.85
N MET A 19 6.52 -15.38 21.13
CA MET A 19 5.62 -15.12 22.24
C MET A 19 6.33 -14.38 23.38
N ARG A 20 5.59 -13.51 24.07
CA ARG A 20 6.06 -12.86 25.31
C ARG A 20 5.21 -13.33 26.49
N ARG A 21 5.54 -12.85 27.68
CA ARG A 21 4.94 -13.29 28.94
C ARG A 21 3.63 -12.58 29.29
N HIS A 22 2.94 -12.02 28.30
CA HIS A 22 1.71 -11.26 28.52
C HIS A 22 0.45 -11.99 28.07
N GLY A 23 0.50 -13.28 27.74
CA GLY A 23 -0.71 -14.09 27.58
C GLY A 23 -1.51 -14.22 28.88
N LEU A 24 -2.62 -14.96 28.82
CA LEU A 24 -3.53 -15.16 29.94
C LEU A 24 -3.51 -16.60 30.45
N ARG A 25 -3.40 -16.77 31.78
CA ARG A 25 -3.47 -18.07 32.49
C ARG A 25 -2.39 -19.06 32.01
N GLU A 26 -2.64 -20.34 32.19
CA GLU A 26 -1.78 -21.44 31.77
C GLU A 26 -2.12 -21.91 30.35
N ARG A 27 -1.09 -22.46 29.69
CA ARG A 27 -1.21 -23.00 28.35
C ARG A 27 -1.99 -24.31 28.37
N ASN A 28 -2.90 -24.51 27.43
CA ASN A 28 -3.55 -25.81 27.22
C ASN A 28 -2.90 -26.57 26.04
N ALA A 29 -3.27 -27.85 25.84
CA ALA A 29 -2.73 -28.67 24.76
C ALA A 29 -2.92 -28.03 23.35
N ASN A 30 -4.05 -27.35 23.13
CA ASN A 30 -4.27 -26.59 21.89
C ASN A 30 -3.32 -25.39 21.77
N GLY A 31 -3.05 -24.69 22.87
CA GLY A 31 -2.07 -23.62 22.95
C GLY A 31 -0.65 -24.08 22.62
N GLU A 32 -0.27 -25.29 23.03
CA GLU A 32 1.03 -25.86 22.66
C GLU A 32 1.11 -26.16 21.16
N ARG A 33 0.08 -26.81 20.61
CA ARG A 33 -0.02 -27.07 19.16
C ARG A 33 0.01 -25.77 18.35
N PHE A 34 -0.69 -24.75 18.84
CA PHE A 34 -0.73 -23.44 18.21
C PHE A 34 0.62 -22.71 18.30
N ALA A 35 1.29 -22.75 19.46
CA ALA A 35 2.64 -22.20 19.62
C ALA A 35 3.63 -22.90 18.69
N ASN A 36 3.56 -24.23 18.54
CA ASN A 36 4.36 -25.00 17.60
C ASN A 36 4.11 -24.58 16.15
N LEU A 37 2.83 -24.44 15.76
CA LEU A 37 2.44 -23.93 14.43
C LEU A 37 3.04 -22.55 14.17
N CYS A 38 2.94 -21.63 15.14
CA CYS A 38 3.47 -20.29 15.04
C CYS A 38 5.00 -20.28 14.96
N ALA A 39 5.69 -21.12 15.74
CA ALA A 39 7.14 -21.24 15.73
C ALA A 39 7.62 -21.73 14.36
N PHE A 40 7.01 -22.79 13.84
CA PHE A 40 7.33 -23.35 12.52
C PHE A 40 7.15 -22.32 11.39
N ASN A 41 6.04 -21.56 11.42
CA ASN A 41 5.71 -20.59 10.37
C ASN A 41 6.30 -19.19 10.62
N LYS A 42 7.13 -19.01 11.64
CA LYS A 42 7.71 -17.72 12.04
C LYS A 42 6.63 -16.65 12.24
N LEU A 43 5.55 -17.01 12.95
CA LEU A 43 4.44 -16.11 13.30
C LEU A 43 4.54 -15.68 14.75
N ILE A 44 4.33 -14.40 15.02
CA ILE A 44 4.25 -13.83 16.36
C ILE A 44 2.80 -13.80 16.81
N ILE A 45 2.57 -14.25 18.05
CA ILE A 45 1.23 -14.28 18.67
C ILE A 45 0.95 -12.93 19.32
N GLY A 46 0.23 -12.06 18.61
CA GLY A 46 0.07 -10.65 18.97
C GLY A 46 -0.53 -10.42 20.36
N GLY A 47 -1.50 -11.24 20.76
CA GLY A 47 -2.16 -11.15 22.06
C GLY A 47 -1.27 -11.43 23.27
N THR A 48 -0.03 -11.89 23.06
CA THR A 48 0.94 -12.17 24.13
C THR A 48 2.06 -11.13 24.22
N ILE A 49 2.16 -10.20 23.26
CA ILE A 49 3.32 -9.30 23.07
C ILE A 49 3.29 -8.08 23.97
N PHE A 50 2.11 -7.52 24.18
CA PHE A 50 1.96 -6.22 24.84
C PHE A 50 1.40 -6.36 26.26
N PRO A 51 1.94 -5.61 27.24
CA PRO A 51 1.42 -5.60 28.59
C PRO A 51 0.05 -4.89 28.62
N HIS A 52 -1.00 -5.64 28.91
CA HIS A 52 -2.36 -5.12 29.06
C HIS A 52 -3.04 -5.64 30.34
N LYS A 53 -4.03 -4.89 30.83
CA LYS A 53 -4.94 -5.37 31.89
C LYS A 53 -5.72 -6.59 31.37
N ARG A 54 -6.07 -7.53 32.26
CA ARG A 54 -6.82 -8.76 31.92
C ARG A 54 -8.09 -8.49 31.12
N ILE A 55 -8.81 -7.41 31.44
CA ILE A 55 -10.02 -6.98 30.74
C ILE A 55 -9.82 -6.68 29.24
N HIS A 56 -8.59 -6.43 28.80
CA HIS A 56 -8.21 -6.18 27.41
C HIS A 56 -7.53 -7.39 26.74
N LYS A 57 -7.44 -8.53 27.42
CA LYS A 57 -6.86 -9.78 26.90
C LYS A 57 -7.89 -10.89 26.73
N THR A 58 -8.90 -10.91 27.60
CA THR A 58 -10.00 -11.87 27.52
C THR A 58 -10.76 -11.67 26.21
N THR A 59 -10.78 -12.68 25.34
CA THR A 59 -11.52 -12.66 24.07
C THR A 59 -12.86 -13.40 24.17
N TRP A 60 -13.01 -14.30 25.14
CA TRP A 60 -14.24 -15.03 25.36
C TRP A 60 -14.63 -15.04 26.84
N SER A 61 -15.92 -14.90 27.12
CA SER A 61 -16.51 -15.04 28.46
C SER A 61 -17.66 -16.04 28.43
N SER A 62 -17.77 -16.87 29.47
CA SER A 62 -18.92 -17.76 29.62
C SER A 62 -20.22 -16.95 29.82
N PRO A 63 -21.39 -17.52 29.47
CA PRO A 63 -22.69 -16.88 29.71
C PRO A 63 -22.92 -16.53 31.20
N CYS A 64 -22.40 -17.36 32.11
CA CYS A 64 -22.45 -17.11 33.55
C CYS A 64 -21.38 -16.13 34.06
N HIS A 65 -20.58 -15.53 33.17
CA HIS A 65 -19.49 -14.58 33.44
C HIS A 65 -18.37 -15.05 34.40
N THR A 66 -18.39 -16.29 34.88
CA THR A 66 -17.39 -16.86 35.78
C THR A 66 -16.06 -17.18 35.07
N THR A 67 -16.14 -17.60 33.81
CA THR A 67 -14.98 -18.06 33.05
C THR A 67 -14.64 -17.07 31.95
N GLN A 68 -13.34 -16.76 31.85
CA GLN A 68 -12.80 -15.82 30.88
C GLN A 68 -11.53 -16.39 30.28
N ASN A 69 -11.50 -16.51 28.95
CA ASN A 69 -10.39 -17.11 28.20
C ASN A 69 -9.88 -16.15 27.11
N GLN A 70 -8.64 -16.38 26.70
CA GLN A 70 -8.03 -15.81 25.50
C GLN A 70 -7.88 -16.96 24.50
N ILE A 71 -8.77 -17.01 23.51
CA ILE A 71 -8.84 -18.10 22.51
C ILE A 71 -8.88 -17.59 21.07
N ASP A 72 -9.17 -16.30 20.89
CA ASP A 72 -9.09 -15.61 19.62
C ASP A 72 -7.72 -14.95 19.47
N HIS A 73 -7.08 -15.15 18.34
CA HIS A 73 -5.70 -14.73 18.13
C HIS A 73 -5.48 -14.02 16.80
N ILE A 74 -4.77 -12.90 16.87
CA ILE A 74 -4.16 -12.24 15.72
C ILE A 74 -2.66 -12.58 15.73
N CYS A 75 -2.22 -13.18 14.64
CA CYS A 75 -0.81 -13.49 14.40
C CYS A 75 -0.29 -12.70 13.21
N ILE A 76 1.00 -12.39 13.24
CA ILE A 76 1.69 -11.71 12.16
C ILE A 76 3.05 -12.34 11.92
N ASN A 77 3.51 -12.38 10.67
CA ASN A 77 4.85 -12.87 10.37
C ASN A 77 5.92 -12.07 11.14
N LYS A 78 6.91 -12.77 11.71
CA LYS A 78 8.01 -12.23 12.52
C LYS A 78 8.76 -11.12 11.80
N MET A 79 8.85 -11.16 10.46
CA MET A 79 9.44 -10.09 9.65
C MET A 79 8.71 -8.75 9.82
N PHE A 80 7.39 -8.78 9.99
CA PHE A 80 6.55 -7.60 10.19
C PHE A 80 6.28 -7.30 11.67
N ARG A 81 7.02 -7.90 12.62
CA ARG A 81 6.80 -7.69 14.06
C ARG A 81 6.84 -6.23 14.50
N ARG A 82 7.57 -5.38 13.77
CA ARG A 82 7.72 -3.95 14.08
C ARG A 82 6.55 -3.10 13.56
N THR A 83 5.66 -3.68 12.76
CA THR A 83 4.49 -2.97 12.23
C THR A 83 3.30 -3.05 13.17
N ILE A 84 3.25 -4.02 14.08
CA ILE A 84 2.16 -4.13 15.06
C ILE A 84 2.48 -3.25 16.27
N GLU A 85 1.58 -2.34 16.60
CA GLU A 85 1.72 -1.41 17.73
C GLU A 85 0.93 -1.87 18.96
N GLU A 86 -0.17 -2.58 18.76
CA GLU A 86 -1.05 -3.03 19.83
C GLU A 86 -1.91 -4.21 19.36
N VAL A 87 -2.23 -5.16 20.25
CA VAL A 87 -3.29 -6.16 20.05
C VAL A 87 -4.08 -6.25 21.34
N ARG A 88 -5.37 -5.93 21.29
CA ARG A 88 -6.23 -5.88 22.47
C ARG A 88 -7.68 -6.23 22.18
N THR A 89 -8.39 -6.67 23.19
CA THR A 89 -9.84 -6.83 23.15
C THR A 89 -10.54 -5.50 23.44
N LYS A 90 -11.58 -5.17 22.66
CA LYS A 90 -12.49 -4.04 22.87
C LYS A 90 -13.70 -4.49 23.67
N ARG A 91 -13.75 -4.14 24.95
CA ARG A 91 -14.86 -4.48 25.85
C ARG A 91 -16.18 -3.77 25.51
N GLY A 92 -16.13 -2.56 24.96
CA GLY A 92 -17.32 -1.75 24.67
C GLY A 92 -18.01 -2.06 23.33
N ALA A 93 -17.48 -2.99 22.55
CA ALA A 93 -18.12 -3.49 21.34
C ALA A 93 -18.84 -4.79 21.69
N ASP A 94 -20.06 -4.66 22.21
CA ASP A 94 -20.91 -5.80 22.54
C ASP A 94 -21.71 -6.23 21.32
N ILE A 95 -21.74 -7.55 21.08
CA ILE A 95 -22.43 -8.18 19.96
C ILE A 95 -23.34 -9.33 20.44
N GLU A 96 -23.71 -9.32 21.73
CA GLU A 96 -24.54 -10.36 22.36
C GLU A 96 -23.96 -11.78 22.18
N SER A 97 -22.64 -11.86 22.08
CA SER A 97 -21.88 -13.10 22.00
C SER A 97 -20.98 -13.25 23.22
N GLY A 98 -20.67 -14.50 23.59
CA GLY A 98 -19.60 -14.77 24.55
C GLY A 98 -18.23 -14.28 24.04
N HIS A 99 -18.06 -14.12 22.72
CA HIS A 99 -16.86 -13.57 22.11
C HIS A 99 -16.84 -12.04 22.13
N ARG A 100 -15.64 -11.49 22.24
CA ARG A 100 -15.36 -10.06 22.24
C ARG A 100 -14.45 -9.70 21.08
N LEU A 101 -14.70 -8.53 20.50
CA LEU A 101 -13.92 -8.01 19.38
C LEU A 101 -12.44 -7.84 19.75
N GLN A 102 -11.56 -8.54 19.03
CA GLN A 102 -10.11 -8.33 19.10
C GLN A 102 -9.66 -7.38 17.99
N VAL A 103 -8.82 -6.41 18.35
CA VAL A 103 -8.33 -5.37 17.43
C VAL A 103 -6.81 -5.34 17.48
N ALA A 104 -6.18 -5.31 16.31
CA ALA A 104 -4.78 -5.01 16.15
C ALA A 104 -4.61 -3.60 15.58
N LYS A 105 -3.72 -2.80 16.18
CA LYS A 105 -3.27 -1.53 15.63
C LYS A 105 -1.95 -1.76 14.90
N MET A 106 -1.87 -1.34 13.64
CA MET A 106 -0.70 -1.56 12.81
C MET A 106 -0.25 -0.27 12.10
N LYS A 107 1.07 -0.08 12.00
CA LYS A 107 1.73 0.98 11.26
C LYS A 107 2.55 0.37 10.12
N LEU A 108 2.04 0.51 8.90
CA LEU A 108 2.70 0.05 7.69
C LEU A 108 3.61 1.15 7.15
N LYS A 109 4.86 0.79 6.85
CA LYS A 109 5.79 1.63 6.08
C LYS A 109 5.91 1.03 4.69
N LEU A 110 5.02 1.44 3.80
CA LEU A 110 5.02 0.96 2.41
C LEU A 110 6.05 1.75 1.62
N LYS A 111 6.86 1.05 0.82
CA LYS A 111 7.66 1.70 -0.22
C LYS A 111 6.71 2.07 -1.36
N LYS A 112 6.74 3.32 -1.80
CA LYS A 112 6.00 3.73 -3.00
C LYS A 112 6.52 2.91 -4.18
N HIS A 113 5.66 2.04 -4.72
CA HIS A 113 5.92 1.43 -6.01
C HIS A 113 5.57 2.46 -7.07
N TRP A 114 6.58 3.02 -7.73
CA TRP A 114 6.34 3.83 -8.91
C TRP A 114 5.94 2.86 -10.02
N THR A 115 4.63 2.76 -10.25
CA THR A 115 4.15 2.33 -11.56
C THR A 115 4.49 3.48 -12.49
N THR A 116 5.71 3.53 -13.00
CA THR A 116 5.99 4.30 -14.20
C THR A 116 5.05 3.71 -15.22
N GLY A 117 3.92 4.37 -15.46
CA GLY A 117 3.03 4.00 -16.54
C GLY A 117 3.93 3.86 -17.75
N GLN A 118 4.05 2.65 -18.26
CA GLN A 118 4.77 2.37 -19.48
C GLN A 118 3.91 2.87 -20.64
N THR A 119 3.45 4.12 -20.60
CA THR A 119 3.41 4.90 -21.82
C THR A 119 4.85 4.99 -22.22
N THR A 120 5.29 4.08 -23.09
CA THR A 120 6.42 4.36 -23.95
C THR A 120 6.14 5.72 -24.54
N SER A 121 6.73 6.78 -23.98
CA SER A 121 6.69 8.10 -24.58
C SER A 121 7.31 7.88 -25.95
N GLN A 122 6.46 7.81 -26.98
CA GLN A 122 6.90 7.61 -28.34
C GLN A 122 7.72 8.85 -28.67
N LYS A 123 9.04 8.73 -28.63
CA LYS A 123 9.93 9.87 -28.83
C LYS A 123 9.71 10.40 -30.24
N PHE A 124 9.55 11.72 -30.36
CA PHE A 124 9.49 12.35 -31.66
C PHE A 124 10.80 12.12 -32.43
N ASN A 125 10.72 12.03 -33.75
CA ASN A 125 11.90 11.82 -34.58
C ASN A 125 12.66 13.14 -34.79
N THR A 126 13.45 13.54 -33.80
CA THR A 126 14.27 14.76 -33.85
C THR A 126 15.34 14.75 -34.94
N ALA A 127 15.59 13.61 -35.62
CA ALA A 127 16.51 13.56 -36.75
C ALA A 127 16.01 14.42 -37.93
N PHE A 128 14.69 14.60 -38.09
CA PHE A 128 14.13 15.47 -39.13
C PHE A 128 14.50 16.95 -38.94
N LEU A 129 14.88 17.38 -37.73
CA LEU A 129 15.38 18.74 -37.51
C LEU A 129 16.78 18.97 -38.11
N ARG A 130 17.47 17.92 -38.56
CA ARG A 130 18.73 18.04 -39.31
C ARG A 130 18.51 18.31 -40.79
N ASP A 131 17.33 17.99 -41.31
CA ASP A 131 16.94 18.33 -42.68
C ASP A 131 16.47 19.78 -42.73
N THR A 132 17.08 20.58 -43.62
CA THR A 132 16.84 22.02 -43.68
C THR A 132 15.40 22.36 -44.08
N ASN A 133 14.77 21.56 -44.94
CA ASN A 133 13.39 21.77 -45.39
C ASN A 133 12.42 21.47 -44.25
N LYS A 134 12.60 20.34 -43.57
CA LYS A 134 11.80 19.95 -42.40
C LYS A 134 11.96 20.89 -41.23
N LEU A 135 13.16 21.41 -41.00
CA LEU A 135 13.40 22.43 -39.98
C LEU A 135 12.66 23.74 -40.29
N ASN A 136 12.64 24.16 -41.55
CA ASN A 136 11.90 25.35 -41.96
C ASN A 136 10.39 25.16 -41.86
N GLU A 137 9.87 24.01 -42.27
CA GLU A 137 8.47 23.61 -42.07
C GLU A 137 8.10 23.66 -40.58
N PHE A 138 8.93 23.07 -39.71
CA PHE A 138 8.73 23.10 -38.26
C PHE A 138 8.65 24.53 -37.71
N LYS A 139 9.56 25.43 -38.13
CA LYS A 139 9.57 26.83 -37.70
C LYS A 139 8.30 27.57 -38.13
N ILE A 140 7.82 27.35 -39.35
CA ILE A 140 6.61 28.00 -39.88
C ILE A 140 5.39 27.54 -39.09
N VAL A 141 5.18 26.23 -38.97
CA VAL A 141 4.02 25.65 -38.28
C VAL A 141 4.02 26.06 -36.80
N LEU A 142 5.18 26.03 -36.14
CA LEU A 142 5.31 26.46 -34.75
C LEU A 142 4.98 27.95 -34.57
N SER A 143 5.50 28.81 -35.44
CA SER A 143 5.26 30.25 -35.40
C SER A 143 3.79 30.59 -35.61
N ASN A 144 3.13 29.89 -36.55
CA ASN A 144 1.69 30.03 -36.79
C ASN A 144 0.86 29.59 -35.56
N GLY A 145 1.22 28.48 -34.93
CA GLY A 145 0.56 27.99 -33.72
C GLY A 145 0.67 28.96 -32.54
N PHE A 146 1.85 29.56 -32.33
CA PHE A 146 2.03 30.58 -31.30
C PHE A 146 1.33 31.90 -31.63
N GLN A 147 1.21 32.26 -32.90
CA GLN A 147 0.47 33.45 -33.31
C GLN A 147 -1.03 33.29 -32.99
N ALA A 148 -1.61 32.14 -33.34
CA ALA A 148 -3.00 31.82 -32.99
C ALA A 148 -3.24 31.84 -31.47
N PHE A 149 -2.27 31.35 -30.68
CA PHE A 149 -2.34 31.44 -29.22
C PHE A 149 -2.31 32.90 -28.71
N ARG A 150 -1.43 33.76 -29.24
CA ARG A 150 -1.40 35.19 -28.87
C ARG A 150 -2.71 35.89 -29.20
N ASP A 151 -3.31 35.58 -30.34
CA ASP A 151 -4.60 36.14 -30.74
C ASP A 151 -5.75 35.66 -29.81
N SER A 152 -5.63 34.45 -29.26
CA SER A 152 -6.56 33.91 -28.25
C SER A 152 -6.40 34.57 -26.87
N LEU A 153 -5.17 34.87 -26.45
CA LEU A 153 -4.90 35.57 -25.18
C LEU A 153 -5.47 37.00 -25.15
N ASN A 154 -5.56 37.64 -26.31
CA ASN A 154 -6.17 38.97 -26.43
C ASN A 154 -7.71 38.96 -26.32
N ARG A 155 -8.34 37.78 -26.25
CA ARG A 155 -9.80 37.60 -26.32
C ARG A 155 -10.42 37.01 -25.04
N GLU A 156 -9.69 36.23 -24.26
CA GLU A 156 -10.17 35.57 -23.03
C GLU A 156 -9.34 35.93 -21.79
N GLY A 157 -9.99 35.94 -20.62
CA GLY A 157 -9.32 36.14 -19.33
C GLY A 157 -8.29 35.06 -19.02
N ILE A 158 -7.14 35.46 -18.48
CA ILE A 158 -5.95 34.63 -18.37
C ILE A 158 -6.01 33.79 -17.08
N THR A 159 -6.08 32.46 -17.17
CA THR A 159 -5.84 31.54 -16.05
C THR A 159 -4.48 30.86 -16.21
N MET A 160 -3.91 30.37 -15.11
CA MET A 160 -2.60 29.70 -15.14
C MET A 160 -2.65 28.43 -16.00
N GLU A 161 -3.77 27.71 -15.93
CA GLU A 161 -4.03 26.51 -16.72
C GLU A 161 -4.19 26.84 -18.21
N SER A 162 -4.86 27.94 -18.58
CA SER A 162 -5.00 28.34 -19.99
C SER A 162 -3.68 28.77 -20.60
N ASN A 163 -2.83 29.48 -19.85
CA ASN A 163 -1.46 29.81 -20.25
C ASN A 163 -0.61 28.57 -20.51
N TRP A 164 -0.64 27.61 -19.59
CA TRP A 164 0.13 26.38 -19.75
C TRP A 164 -0.33 25.57 -20.96
N LYS A 165 -1.66 25.46 -21.14
CA LYS A 165 -2.26 24.76 -22.29
C LYS A 165 -1.85 25.43 -23.61
N GLY A 166 -1.93 26.75 -23.68
CA GLY A 166 -1.57 27.50 -24.87
C GLY A 166 -0.08 27.51 -25.25
N ILE A 167 0.81 27.24 -24.31
CA ILE A 167 2.23 26.97 -24.63
C ILE A 167 2.41 25.52 -25.09
N LYS A 168 1.77 24.58 -24.40
CA LYS A 168 1.97 23.14 -24.63
C LYS A 168 1.39 22.66 -25.96
N GLU A 169 0.22 23.14 -26.34
CA GLU A 169 -0.51 22.66 -27.52
C GLU A 169 0.21 22.96 -28.84
N PRO A 170 0.67 24.20 -29.13
CA PRO A 170 1.44 24.49 -30.34
C PRO A 170 2.67 23.61 -30.47
N ILE A 171 3.46 23.48 -29.40
CA ILE A 171 4.68 22.67 -29.40
C ILE A 171 4.37 21.20 -29.69
N THR A 172 3.37 20.64 -29.00
CA THR A 172 3.03 19.22 -29.12
C THR A 172 2.43 18.91 -30.50
N SER A 173 1.54 19.77 -31.00
CA SER A 173 0.92 19.64 -32.32
C SER A 173 1.96 19.70 -33.44
N THR A 174 2.86 20.69 -33.41
CA THR A 174 3.92 20.80 -34.43
C THR A 174 4.86 19.59 -34.41
N CYS A 175 5.17 19.05 -33.22
CA CYS A 175 5.97 17.83 -33.12
C CYS A 175 5.26 16.61 -33.74
N HIS A 176 3.94 16.47 -33.54
CA HIS A 176 3.18 15.39 -34.17
C HIS A 176 3.11 15.54 -35.70
N GLU A 177 2.85 16.75 -36.18
CA GLU A 177 2.64 17.03 -37.61
C GLU A 177 3.94 16.93 -38.42
N VAL A 178 5.02 17.54 -37.93
CA VAL A 178 6.26 17.69 -38.72
C VAL A 178 7.27 16.61 -38.42
N LEU A 179 7.42 16.20 -37.15
CA LEU A 179 8.45 15.26 -36.74
C LEU A 179 7.95 13.82 -36.68
N GLY A 180 6.68 13.61 -36.34
CA GLY A 180 6.12 12.28 -36.09
C GLY A 180 6.90 11.49 -35.03
N HIS A 181 6.52 10.22 -34.84
CA HIS A 181 7.20 9.36 -33.87
C HIS A 181 8.31 8.52 -34.51
N LYS A 182 9.36 8.22 -33.73
CA LYS A 182 10.34 7.21 -34.15
C LYS A 182 9.65 5.87 -34.35
N LYS A 183 9.73 5.31 -35.56
CA LYS A 183 9.37 3.92 -35.81
C LYS A 183 10.37 3.04 -35.06
N TRP A 184 9.87 2.10 -34.27
CA TRP A 184 10.70 1.03 -33.73
C TRP A 184 11.03 0.10 -34.90
N ILE A 185 12.30 0.03 -35.28
CA ILE A 185 12.76 -1.11 -36.09
C ILE A 185 12.86 -2.27 -35.11
N THR A 186 11.90 -3.17 -35.18
CA THR A 186 12.01 -4.49 -34.55
C THR A 186 13.10 -5.28 -35.28
N VAL A 187 13.90 -6.02 -34.52
CA VAL A 187 15.02 -6.83 -35.04
C VAL A 187 14.55 -7.83 -36.11
N ASP A 188 13.27 -8.19 -36.12
CA ASP A 188 12.65 -9.11 -37.07
C ASP A 188 12.44 -8.53 -38.50
N THR A 189 12.91 -7.31 -38.78
CA THR A 189 12.76 -6.66 -40.10
C THR A 189 14.09 -6.26 -40.75
N LEU A 190 15.22 -6.81 -40.27
CA LEU A 190 16.56 -6.66 -40.85
C LEU A 190 17.07 -7.97 -41.44
#